data_AF-A0A367PRU7-F1
#
_entry.id   AF-A0A367PRU7-F1
#
_cell.length_a   1.000
_cell.length_b   1.000
_cell.length_c   1.000
_cell.angle_alpha   90.00
_cell.angle_beta   90.00
_cell.angle_gamma   90.00
#
_symmetry.space_group_name_H-M   'P 1'
#
loop_
_entity.id
_entity.type
_entity.pdbx_description
1 polymer ?
#
loop_
_entity_poly.entity_id
_entity_poly.type
_entity_poly.pdbx_seq_one_letter_code
_entity_poly.pdbx_strand_id
1 'polypeptide(L)'
;MNIEKYEQRWRPLIEKARNAFDGRLERGIKEGFRLEDKNGHQICAIYWGTTNQKGNAIEVAVSPTLGIGKMSGEEVVNWLEGEIRVGRRGSRRRGDKSWPTIGFATDGEVYPFFDKVYDLRTGCSNPTNADAEPSPQQDLLAKYRDKTRNMPETTVAFRRAKQRIGQALLRRLLMDVWGGKCAVIGLSLPRLLRASHIKPWADSTDEERLNPENALLLAPQLDAAFDVGLITFDAVGRLEMSPRVSTEDRRLLGLDSATALRIPPSDEQGAFLAWHREHRFRVD
;
A
#
# COMPACT_ATOMS: atom_id res chain seq x y z
N MET A 1 -15.77 -2.96 -28.12
CA MET A 1 -15.11 -3.67 -27.00
C MET A 1 -15.44 -2.92 -25.74
N ASN A 2 -16.12 -3.54 -24.77
CA ASN A 2 -16.75 -2.82 -23.66
C ASN A 2 -15.70 -2.38 -22.62
N ILE A 3 -15.36 -1.09 -22.63
CA ILE A 3 -14.35 -0.45 -21.77
C ILE A 3 -14.69 -0.63 -20.29
N GLU A 4 -15.97 -0.63 -19.92
CA GLU A 4 -16.43 -0.79 -18.53
C GLU A 4 -16.04 -2.15 -17.92
N LYS A 5 -16.02 -3.22 -18.71
CA LYS A 5 -15.61 -4.56 -18.25
C LYS A 5 -14.11 -4.65 -17.97
N TYR A 6 -13.29 -3.89 -18.71
CA TYR A 6 -11.85 -3.80 -18.46
C TYR A 6 -11.52 -2.90 -17.27
N GLU A 7 -12.30 -1.83 -17.07
CA GLU A 7 -12.16 -0.96 -15.88
C GLU A 7 -12.40 -1.72 -14.57
N GLN A 8 -13.36 -2.64 -14.52
CA GLN A 8 -13.58 -3.48 -13.33
C GLN A 8 -12.40 -4.42 -13.05
N ARG A 9 -11.87 -5.09 -14.08
CA ARG A 9 -10.71 -6.00 -13.94
C ARG A 9 -9.47 -5.25 -13.44
N TRP A 10 -9.22 -4.06 -13.95
CA TRP A 10 -8.00 -3.29 -13.66
C TRP A 10 -8.18 -2.27 -12.54
N ARG A 11 -9.34 -2.20 -11.89
CA ARG A 11 -9.61 -1.24 -10.80
C ARG A 11 -8.58 -1.30 -9.67
N PRO A 12 -8.16 -2.47 -9.14
CA PRO A 12 -7.16 -2.51 -8.07
C PRO A 12 -5.80 -1.98 -8.53
N LEU A 13 -5.41 -2.29 -9.78
CA LEU A 13 -4.19 -1.77 -10.40
C LEU A 13 -4.23 -0.24 -10.52
N ILE A 14 -5.34 0.31 -11.01
CA ILE A 14 -5.55 1.75 -11.17
C ILE A 14 -5.49 2.46 -9.82
N GLU A 15 -6.13 1.91 -8.79
CA GLU A 15 -6.12 2.49 -7.44
C GLU A 15 -4.71 2.45 -6.81
N LYS A 16 -3.99 1.32 -6.94
CA LYS A 16 -2.60 1.20 -6.45
C LYS A 16 -1.66 2.18 -7.16
N ALA A 17 -1.77 2.31 -8.48
CA ALA A 17 -0.97 3.26 -9.26
C ALA A 17 -1.27 4.72 -8.85
N ARG A 18 -2.54 5.09 -8.66
CA ARG A 18 -2.91 6.44 -8.19
C ARG A 18 -2.29 6.79 -6.85
N ASN A 19 -2.25 5.84 -5.92
CA ASN A 19 -1.66 6.04 -4.59
C ASN A 19 -0.13 6.14 -4.66
N ALA A 20 0.51 5.29 -5.47
CA ALA A 20 1.97 5.31 -5.64
C ALA A 20 2.47 6.64 -6.21
N PHE A 21 1.80 7.15 -7.24
CA PHE A 21 2.22 8.34 -7.96
C PHE A 21 1.59 9.65 -7.45
N ASP A 22 0.59 9.60 -6.56
CA ASP A 22 -0.21 10.77 -6.15
C ASP A 22 -0.76 11.58 -7.34
N GLY A 23 -1.15 10.84 -8.38
CA GLY A 23 -1.50 11.36 -9.69
C GLY A 23 -3.00 11.33 -9.98
N ARG A 24 -3.45 12.26 -10.82
CA ARG A 24 -4.79 12.24 -11.41
C ARG A 24 -4.81 11.27 -12.58
N LEU A 25 -5.86 10.46 -12.64
CA LEU A 25 -6.10 9.54 -13.74
C LEU A 25 -6.62 10.31 -14.95
N GLU A 26 -5.89 10.28 -16.05
CA GLU A 26 -6.32 10.83 -17.34
C GLU A 26 -6.64 9.68 -18.31
N ARG A 27 -7.86 9.72 -18.87
CA ARG A 27 -8.31 8.80 -19.92
C ARG A 27 -7.86 9.35 -21.27
N GLY A 28 -7.39 8.49 -22.16
CA GLY A 28 -6.97 8.95 -23.50
C GLY A 28 -6.07 8.01 -24.28
N ILE A 29 -5.79 6.82 -23.76
CA ILE A 29 -5.12 5.74 -24.51
C ILE A 29 -6.05 4.54 -24.60
N LYS A 30 -6.06 3.89 -25.78
CA LYS A 30 -7.04 2.86 -26.15
C LYS A 30 -6.97 1.61 -25.27
N GLU A 31 -5.79 1.28 -24.75
CA GLU A 31 -5.50 0.07 -23.96
C GLU A 31 -4.57 0.44 -22.78
N GLY A 32 -5.05 1.32 -21.90
CA GLY A 32 -4.26 1.80 -20.78
C GLY A 32 -4.88 3.00 -20.06
N PHE A 33 -4.10 3.61 -19.16
CA PHE A 33 -4.37 4.95 -18.64
C PHE A 33 -3.09 5.77 -18.48
N ARG A 34 -3.25 7.08 -18.36
CA ARG A 34 -2.18 8.01 -17.99
C ARG A 34 -2.40 8.52 -16.57
N LEU A 35 -1.29 8.77 -15.88
CA LEU A 35 -1.30 9.50 -14.62
C LEU A 35 -0.61 10.84 -14.82
N GLU A 36 -1.24 11.90 -14.33
CA GLU A 36 -0.73 13.26 -14.36
C GLU A 36 -0.49 13.79 -12.95
N ASP A 37 0.51 14.66 -12.78
CA ASP A 37 0.74 15.38 -11.53
C ASP A 37 -0.35 16.44 -11.30
N LYS A 38 -0.28 17.11 -10.15
CA LYS A 38 -1.18 18.22 -9.81
C LYS A 38 -1.12 19.40 -10.80
N ASN A 39 -0.08 19.49 -11.62
CA ASN A 39 0.15 20.53 -12.62
C ASN A 39 -0.24 20.09 -14.05
N GLY A 40 -0.73 18.84 -14.23
CA GLY A 40 -1.09 18.30 -15.54
C GLY A 40 0.09 17.74 -16.34
N HIS A 41 1.24 17.50 -15.72
CA HIS A 41 2.35 16.81 -16.38
C HIS A 41 2.18 15.30 -16.28
N GLN A 42 2.34 14.60 -17.41
CA GLN A 42 2.30 13.14 -17.43
C GLN A 42 3.45 12.56 -16.59
N ILE A 43 3.11 11.80 -15.56
CA ILE A 43 4.02 11.10 -14.64
C ILE A 43 4.33 9.70 -15.21
N CYS A 44 3.30 8.95 -15.59
CA CYS A 44 3.49 7.65 -16.21
C CYS A 44 2.32 7.32 -17.14
N ALA A 45 2.52 6.34 -18.01
CA ALA A 45 1.45 5.71 -18.76
C ALA A 45 1.53 4.20 -18.57
N ILE A 46 0.40 3.58 -18.25
CA ILE A 46 0.30 2.15 -18.03
C ILE A 46 -0.55 1.58 -19.15
N TYR A 47 0.01 0.64 -19.87
CA TYR A 47 -0.60 -0.06 -20.98
C TYR A 47 -0.85 -1.51 -20.60
N TRP A 48 -1.90 -2.12 -21.14
CA TRP A 48 -2.12 -3.57 -21.05
C TRP A 48 -2.36 -4.15 -22.43
N GLY A 49 -1.76 -5.31 -22.70
CA GLY A 49 -1.95 -6.00 -23.97
C GLY A 49 -3.33 -6.65 -24.07
N THR A 50 -4.02 -6.47 -25.19
CA THR A 50 -5.20 -7.32 -25.55
C THR A 50 -4.79 -8.66 -26.15
N THR A 51 -3.52 -8.82 -26.52
CA THR A 51 -2.98 -10.04 -27.13
C THR A 51 -1.87 -10.62 -26.26
N ASN A 52 -2.05 -11.89 -25.86
CA ASN A 52 -1.10 -12.73 -25.12
C ASN A 52 0.21 -12.94 -25.93
N GLN A 53 1.02 -11.91 -26.17
CA GLN A 53 2.43 -12.16 -26.45
C GLN A 53 3.10 -12.55 -25.14
N LYS A 54 3.70 -13.75 -25.09
CA LYS A 54 4.49 -14.23 -23.95
C LYS A 54 5.48 -13.16 -23.52
N GLY A 55 5.25 -12.53 -22.37
CA GLY A 55 6.20 -11.66 -21.70
C GLY A 55 5.68 -10.33 -21.15
N ASN A 56 4.61 -9.74 -21.71
CA ASN A 56 4.16 -8.39 -21.32
C ASN A 56 2.63 -8.30 -21.23
N ALA A 57 2.04 -8.69 -20.09
CA ALA A 57 0.62 -8.42 -19.82
C ALA A 57 0.38 -6.92 -19.53
N ILE A 58 1.36 -6.26 -18.91
CA ILE A 58 1.32 -4.84 -18.52
C ILE A 58 2.64 -4.19 -18.92
N GLU A 59 2.59 -2.99 -19.49
CA GLU A 59 3.78 -2.19 -19.81
C GLU A 59 3.64 -0.83 -19.16
N VAL A 60 4.67 -0.39 -18.43
CA VAL A 60 4.69 0.92 -17.78
C VAL A 60 5.72 1.81 -18.45
N ALA A 61 5.27 2.91 -19.04
CA ALA A 61 6.12 3.99 -19.52
C ALA A 61 6.34 5.01 -18.41
N VAL A 62 7.61 5.22 -18.05
CA VAL A 62 8.00 6.08 -16.93
C VAL A 62 8.43 7.45 -17.47
N SER A 63 7.79 8.54 -17.01
CA SER A 63 8.16 9.90 -17.42
C SER A 63 9.49 10.34 -16.82
N PRO A 64 10.35 11.07 -17.56
CA PRO A 64 11.46 11.81 -16.97
C PRO A 64 11.01 12.84 -15.93
N THR A 65 9.76 13.29 -15.99
CA THR A 65 9.16 14.23 -15.02
C THR A 65 8.50 13.51 -13.83
N LEU A 66 8.91 12.27 -13.53
CA LEU A 66 8.32 11.44 -12.47
C LEU A 66 8.30 12.12 -11.10
N GLY A 67 9.10 13.17 -10.90
CA GLY A 67 9.21 13.88 -9.63
C GLY A 67 9.86 13.04 -8.53
N ILE A 68 10.44 11.89 -8.89
CA ILE A 68 11.22 11.06 -7.99
C ILE A 68 12.65 11.60 -7.95
N GLY A 69 12.92 12.49 -6.99
CA GLY A 69 14.23 13.11 -6.84
C GLY A 69 14.71 13.86 -8.10
N LYS A 70 16.02 13.88 -8.33
CA LYS A 70 16.67 14.49 -9.51
C LYS A 70 16.92 13.48 -10.66
N MET A 71 16.35 12.29 -10.60
CA MET A 71 16.64 11.19 -11.52
C MET A 71 15.87 11.33 -12.84
N SER A 72 16.53 11.02 -13.94
CA SER A 72 15.92 10.80 -15.25
C SER A 72 15.10 9.51 -15.28
N GLY A 73 14.21 9.38 -16.26
CA GLY A 73 13.39 8.16 -16.42
C GLY A 73 14.22 6.89 -16.60
N GLU A 74 15.39 6.97 -17.24
CA GLU A 74 16.29 5.83 -17.43
C GLU A 74 16.96 5.41 -16.12
N GLU A 75 17.36 6.38 -15.28
CA GLU A 75 17.95 6.11 -13.97
C GLU A 75 16.94 5.45 -13.02
N VAL A 76 15.67 5.88 -13.07
CA VAL A 76 14.60 5.24 -12.30
C VAL A 76 14.39 3.80 -12.76
N VAL A 77 14.36 3.56 -14.08
CA VAL A 77 14.22 2.21 -14.65
C VAL A 77 15.40 1.33 -14.23
N ASN A 78 16.64 1.80 -14.37
CA ASN A 78 17.84 1.06 -13.98
C ASN A 78 17.84 0.65 -12.51
N TRP A 79 17.42 1.55 -11.61
CA TRP A 79 17.32 1.23 -10.20
C TRP A 79 16.25 0.17 -9.93
N LEU A 80 15.06 0.33 -10.54
CA LEU A 80 13.96 -0.62 -10.37
C LEU A 80 14.37 -2.05 -10.77
N GLU A 81 15.18 -2.22 -11.81
CA GLU A 81 15.64 -3.57 -12.20
C GLU A 81 16.53 -4.25 -11.16
N GLY A 82 17.20 -3.48 -10.31
CA GLY A 82 17.97 -4.01 -9.18
C GLY A 82 17.09 -4.41 -7.99
N GLU A 83 15.86 -3.91 -7.92
CA GLU A 83 14.99 -4.01 -6.76
C GLU A 83 13.82 -4.98 -6.96
N ILE A 84 13.33 -5.13 -8.19
CA ILE A 84 12.16 -5.94 -8.52
C ILE A 84 12.38 -6.75 -9.78
N ARG A 85 11.65 -7.86 -9.90
CA ARG A 85 11.63 -8.64 -11.12
C ARG A 85 10.90 -7.87 -12.21
N VAL A 86 11.65 -7.42 -13.21
CA VAL A 86 11.13 -6.78 -14.40
C VAL A 86 11.16 -7.72 -15.61
N GLY A 87 10.23 -7.52 -16.54
CA GLY A 87 10.20 -8.18 -17.84
C GLY A 87 11.02 -7.44 -18.89
N ARG A 88 10.47 -7.31 -20.10
CA ARG A 88 11.23 -6.75 -21.24
C ARG A 88 11.29 -5.21 -21.18
N ARG A 89 12.49 -4.65 -21.35
CA ARG A 89 12.67 -3.21 -21.62
C ARG A 89 12.16 -2.82 -23.00
N GLY A 90 11.65 -1.60 -23.09
CA GLY A 90 11.31 -0.98 -24.36
C GLY A 90 11.42 0.54 -24.29
N SER A 91 10.91 1.18 -25.32
CA SER A 91 10.63 2.60 -25.28
C SER A 91 9.34 2.91 -26.04
N ARG A 92 8.60 3.90 -25.57
CA ARG A 92 7.44 4.45 -26.26
C ARG A 92 7.77 5.86 -26.71
N ARG A 93 7.45 6.19 -27.96
CA ARG A 93 7.64 7.54 -28.53
C ARG A 93 6.30 8.22 -28.77
N ARG A 94 6.27 9.55 -28.57
CA ARG A 94 5.16 10.42 -28.96
C ARG A 94 5.72 11.78 -29.36
N GLY A 95 5.63 12.10 -30.66
CA GLY A 95 6.38 13.22 -31.23
C GLY A 95 7.88 13.04 -30.98
N ASP A 96 8.55 14.10 -30.54
CA ASP A 96 10.00 14.08 -30.25
C ASP A 96 10.36 13.51 -28.87
N LYS A 97 9.36 13.14 -28.06
CA LYS A 97 9.57 12.61 -26.72
C LYS A 97 9.61 11.08 -26.74
N SER A 98 10.56 10.51 -26.01
CA SER A 98 10.73 9.07 -25.82
C SER A 98 10.76 8.75 -24.33
N TRP A 99 10.05 7.70 -23.94
CA TRP A 99 9.95 7.22 -22.58
C TRP A 99 10.46 5.80 -22.49
N PRO A 100 11.34 5.46 -21.52
CA PRO A 100 11.69 4.08 -21.28
C PRO A 100 10.48 3.34 -20.73
N THR A 101 10.34 2.07 -21.13
CA THR A 101 9.26 1.20 -20.68
C THR A 101 9.79 -0.06 -20.02
N ILE A 102 9.05 -0.49 -18.99
CA ILE A 102 9.24 -1.77 -18.33
C ILE A 102 7.98 -2.63 -18.58
N GLY A 103 8.18 -3.84 -19.08
CA GLY A 103 7.12 -4.85 -19.19
C GLY A 103 7.01 -5.72 -17.94
N PHE A 104 5.79 -6.16 -17.62
CA PHE A 104 5.47 -7.12 -16.56
C PHE A 104 4.62 -8.24 -17.16
N ALA A 105 4.94 -9.50 -16.82
CA ALA A 105 4.25 -10.66 -17.39
C ALA A 105 2.90 -10.91 -16.73
N THR A 106 2.70 -10.44 -15.49
CA THR A 106 1.44 -10.58 -14.73
C THR A 106 1.05 -9.27 -14.03
N ASP A 107 -0.19 -9.21 -13.55
CA ASP A 107 -0.71 -8.14 -12.71
C ASP A 107 -0.12 -8.11 -11.29
N GLY A 108 0.30 -9.26 -10.75
CA GLY A 108 1.05 -9.31 -9.50
C GLY A 108 2.46 -8.71 -9.62
N GLU A 109 3.15 -8.93 -10.75
CA GLU A 109 4.53 -8.46 -10.95
C GLU A 109 4.67 -6.93 -11.01
N VAL A 110 3.60 -6.20 -11.35
CA VAL A 110 3.62 -4.72 -11.39
C VAL A 110 3.34 -4.08 -10.03
N TYR A 111 2.87 -4.84 -9.03
CA TYR A 111 2.61 -4.30 -7.69
C TYR A 111 3.88 -3.87 -6.95
N PRO A 112 4.97 -4.68 -6.93
CA PRO A 112 6.25 -4.26 -6.39
C PRO A 112 6.80 -2.99 -7.05
N PHE A 113 6.51 -2.76 -8.33
CA PHE A 113 6.86 -1.50 -9.01
C PHE A 113 6.18 -0.29 -8.38
N PHE A 114 4.88 -0.38 -8.08
CA PHE A 114 4.18 0.71 -7.40
C PHE A 114 4.66 0.92 -5.97
N ASP A 115 4.98 -0.15 -5.27
CA ASP A 115 5.49 -0.08 -3.89
C ASP A 115 6.85 0.65 -3.89
N LYS A 116 7.76 0.30 -4.82
CA LYS A 116 9.06 0.98 -4.96
C LYS A 116 8.95 2.43 -5.40
N VAL A 117 8.01 2.76 -6.28
CA VAL A 117 7.71 4.15 -6.67
C VAL A 117 7.17 4.94 -5.48
N TYR A 118 6.27 4.34 -4.70
CA TYR A 118 5.75 4.96 -3.48
C TYR A 118 6.88 5.20 -2.47
N ASP A 119 7.74 4.21 -2.27
CA ASP A 119 8.90 4.29 -1.38
C ASP A 119 9.86 5.40 -1.81
N LEU A 120 10.20 5.47 -3.09
CA LEU A 120 10.99 6.53 -3.67
C LEU A 120 10.40 7.92 -3.43
N ARG A 121 9.08 8.06 -3.64
CA ARG A 121 8.36 9.34 -3.47
C ARG A 121 8.28 9.76 -2.00
N THR A 122 8.16 8.79 -1.10
CA THR A 122 8.04 9.02 0.34
C THR A 122 9.38 9.04 1.06
N GLY A 123 10.49 8.76 0.36
CA GLY A 123 11.83 8.71 0.92
C GLY A 123 12.18 7.39 1.63
N CYS A 124 11.37 6.34 1.49
CA CYS A 124 11.64 5.02 2.06
C CYS A 124 12.81 4.27 1.40
N SER A 125 13.05 4.50 0.11
CA SER A 125 14.17 3.91 -0.62
C SER A 125 14.65 4.89 -1.67
N ASN A 126 15.88 5.39 -1.55
CA ASN A 126 16.44 6.36 -2.49
C ASN A 126 17.81 5.86 -3.00
N PRO A 127 18.02 5.65 -4.31
CA PRO A 127 19.29 5.20 -4.88
C PRO A 127 20.41 6.25 -4.86
N THR A 128 20.10 7.49 -4.49
CA THR A 128 21.12 8.56 -4.38
C THR A 128 21.24 9.06 -2.94
N ASN A 129 22.31 8.60 -2.28
CA ASN A 129 23.08 9.26 -1.21
C ASN A 129 22.83 8.94 0.27
N ALA A 130 23.97 8.94 0.97
CA ALA A 130 24.19 8.99 2.42
C ALA A 130 23.59 10.23 3.14
N ASP A 131 22.87 11.08 2.40
CA ASP A 131 22.11 12.25 2.89
C ASP A 131 20.59 12.06 2.73
N ALA A 132 20.12 10.83 2.48
CA ALA A 132 18.70 10.55 2.36
C ALA A 132 17.98 10.90 3.67
N GLU A 133 16.93 11.73 3.56
CA GLU A 133 15.97 11.93 4.65
C GLU A 133 15.49 10.55 5.13
N PRO A 134 15.51 10.28 6.44
CA PRO A 134 15.13 8.98 6.98
C PRO A 134 13.74 8.60 6.51
N SER A 135 13.53 7.33 6.17
CA SER A 135 12.22 6.83 5.78
C SER A 135 11.17 7.22 6.83
N PRO A 136 9.89 7.40 6.45
CA PRO A 136 8.81 7.62 7.41
C PRO A 136 8.86 6.68 8.62
N GLN A 137 9.18 5.39 8.43
CA GLN A 137 9.35 4.43 9.52
C GLN A 137 10.60 4.71 10.38
N GLN A 138 11.74 5.03 9.78
CA GLN A 138 12.98 5.37 10.50
C GLN A 138 12.83 6.65 11.32
N ASP A 139 12.19 7.68 10.76
CA ASP A 139 11.87 8.92 11.45
C ASP A 139 10.89 8.66 12.63
N LEU A 140 9.89 7.80 12.45
CA LEU A 140 8.99 7.39 13.54
C LEU A 140 9.73 6.63 14.64
N LEU A 141 10.63 5.72 14.28
CA LEU A 141 11.47 4.98 15.23
C LEU A 141 12.36 5.95 16.03
N ALA A 142 12.97 6.93 15.37
CA ALA A 142 13.76 7.97 16.04
C ALA A 142 12.90 8.79 17.01
N LYS A 143 11.73 9.26 16.56
CA LYS A 143 10.76 10.01 17.40
C LYS A 143 10.25 9.19 18.58
N TYR A 144 10.01 7.90 18.39
CA TYR A 144 9.57 7.00 19.45
C TYR A 144 10.69 6.78 20.47
N ARG A 145 11.91 6.50 20.02
CA ARG A 145 13.08 6.31 20.89
C ARG A 145 13.35 7.57 21.71
N ASP A 146 13.30 8.76 21.11
CA ASP A 146 13.48 10.02 21.84
C ASP A 146 12.41 10.22 22.93
N LYS A 147 11.12 10.03 22.58
CA LYS A 147 10.00 10.17 23.53
C LYS A 147 9.99 9.13 24.64
N THR A 148 10.61 7.97 24.43
CA THR A 148 10.60 6.85 25.38
C THR A 148 11.93 6.62 26.09
N ARG A 149 13.00 7.36 25.72
CA ARG A 149 14.38 7.20 26.22
C ARG A 149 14.49 7.09 27.74
N ASN A 150 13.74 7.93 28.46
CA ASN A 150 13.80 8.01 29.92
C ASN A 150 12.61 7.30 30.61
N MET A 151 11.86 6.46 29.90
CA MET A 151 10.75 5.70 30.45
C MET A 151 11.20 4.29 30.88
N PRO A 152 11.20 3.96 32.18
CA PRO A 152 11.52 2.62 32.67
C PRO A 152 10.58 1.56 32.09
N GLU A 153 11.08 0.36 31.81
CA GLU A 153 10.26 -0.72 31.24
C GLU A 153 9.43 -1.49 32.28
N THR A 154 9.74 -1.28 33.55
CA THR A 154 9.36 -2.19 34.64
C THR A 154 7.93 -2.02 35.13
N THR A 155 7.29 -0.87 34.93
CA THR A 155 5.92 -0.63 35.43
C THR A 155 4.87 -0.73 34.33
N VAL A 156 3.67 -1.20 34.69
CA VAL A 156 2.50 -1.24 33.79
C VAL A 156 2.16 0.16 33.26
N ALA A 157 2.34 1.20 34.08
CA ALA A 157 2.09 2.58 33.70
C ALA A 157 3.01 3.03 32.55
N PHE A 158 4.30 2.75 32.62
CA PHE A 158 5.24 3.11 31.55
C PHE A 158 5.02 2.29 30.28
N ARG A 159 4.72 0.98 30.39
CA ARG A 159 4.38 0.17 29.21
C ARG A 159 3.16 0.73 28.46
N ARG A 160 2.10 1.12 29.19
CA ARG A 160 0.92 1.78 28.60
C ARG A 160 1.26 3.14 27.98
N ALA A 161 2.13 3.91 28.60
CA ALA A 161 2.57 5.20 28.05
C ALA A 161 3.35 5.02 26.74
N LYS A 162 4.33 4.10 26.69
CA LYS A 162 5.08 3.75 25.48
C LYS A 162 4.13 3.31 24.36
N GLN A 163 3.21 2.37 24.66
CA GLN A 163 2.20 1.92 23.69
C GLN A 163 1.37 3.07 23.14
N ARG A 164 0.88 3.98 23.98
CA ARG A 164 0.11 5.17 23.53
C ARG A 164 0.92 6.07 22.60
N ILE A 165 2.20 6.28 22.89
CA ILE A 165 3.08 7.10 22.05
C ILE A 165 3.26 6.45 20.69
N GLY A 166 3.61 5.17 20.65
CA GLY A 166 3.82 4.47 19.38
C GLY A 166 2.55 4.33 18.55
N GLN A 167 1.42 4.02 19.19
CA GLN A 167 0.10 4.01 18.54
C GLN A 167 -0.26 5.37 17.93
N ALA A 168 0.01 6.48 18.63
CA ALA A 168 -0.26 7.83 18.10
C ALA A 168 0.64 8.18 16.91
N LEU A 169 1.91 7.76 16.95
CA LEU A 169 2.87 7.93 15.86
C LEU A 169 2.47 7.11 14.63
N LEU A 170 2.23 5.81 14.80
CA LEU A 170 1.81 4.90 13.73
C LEU A 170 0.49 5.33 13.09
N ARG A 171 -0.47 5.76 13.92
CA ARG A 171 -1.75 6.29 13.43
C ARG A 171 -1.58 7.40 12.42
N ARG A 172 -0.66 8.35 12.68
CA ARG A 172 -0.45 9.49 11.78
C ARG A 172 -0.02 9.00 10.39
N LEU A 173 0.89 8.05 10.34
CA LEU A 173 1.34 7.46 9.08
C LEU A 173 0.22 6.71 8.36
N LEU A 174 -0.56 5.91 9.08
CA LEU A 174 -1.70 5.18 8.49
C LEU A 174 -2.77 6.12 7.93
N MET A 175 -2.97 7.30 8.54
CA MET A 175 -3.86 8.31 7.98
C MET A 175 -3.38 8.76 6.60
N ASP A 176 -2.08 8.89 6.38
CA ASP A 176 -1.52 9.27 5.08
C ASP A 176 -1.60 8.10 4.08
N VAL A 177 -1.22 6.89 4.49
CA VAL A 177 -1.29 5.65 3.66
C VAL A 177 -2.70 5.40 3.13
N TRP A 178 -3.71 5.52 3.99
CA TRP A 178 -5.10 5.19 3.64
C TRP A 178 -5.94 6.40 3.18
N GLY A 179 -5.31 7.58 3.03
CA GLY A 179 -5.94 8.81 2.59
C GLY A 179 -7.03 9.32 3.55
N GLY A 180 -6.80 9.14 4.86
CA GLY A 180 -7.69 9.58 5.94
C GLY A 180 -9.00 8.79 6.02
N LYS A 181 -9.04 7.59 5.46
CA LYS A 181 -10.24 6.77 5.31
C LYS A 181 -10.01 5.36 5.83
N CYS A 182 -11.06 4.71 6.31
CA CYS A 182 -10.99 3.30 6.65
C CYS A 182 -10.46 2.45 5.47
N ALA A 183 -9.58 1.51 5.78
CA ALA A 183 -8.96 0.58 4.84
C ALA A 183 -9.98 -0.32 4.12
N VAL A 184 -11.13 -0.58 4.74
CA VAL A 184 -12.15 -1.49 4.22
C VAL A 184 -13.33 -0.69 3.66
N ILE A 185 -14.10 -0.03 4.52
CA ILE A 185 -15.37 0.61 4.14
C ILE A 185 -15.23 2.08 3.70
N GLY A 186 -14.02 2.63 3.67
CA GLY A 186 -13.77 4.00 3.21
C GLY A 186 -14.32 5.12 4.10
N LEU A 187 -14.81 4.82 5.32
CA LEU A 187 -15.27 5.81 6.30
C LEU A 187 -14.23 6.93 6.48
N SER A 188 -14.62 8.16 6.15
CA SER A 188 -13.74 9.34 6.14
C SER A 188 -13.95 10.25 7.35
N LEU A 189 -14.14 9.66 8.54
CA LEU A 189 -14.31 10.41 9.79
C LEU A 189 -13.10 10.14 10.71
N PRO A 190 -12.03 10.95 10.64
CA PRO A 190 -10.77 10.69 11.34
C PRO A 190 -10.91 10.41 12.83
N ARG A 191 -11.89 11.03 13.51
CA ARG A 191 -12.11 10.82 14.95
C ARG A 191 -12.57 9.41 15.31
N LEU A 192 -13.15 8.67 14.37
CA LEU A 192 -13.61 7.29 14.58
C LEU A 192 -12.60 6.24 14.13
N LEU A 193 -11.68 6.59 13.24
CA LEU A 193 -10.71 5.63 12.74
C LEU A 193 -9.76 5.18 13.85
N ARG A 194 -9.23 3.96 13.77
CA ARG A 194 -8.28 3.37 14.73
C ARG A 194 -7.10 2.76 13.98
N ALA A 195 -5.92 2.84 14.58
CA ALA A 195 -4.73 2.17 14.08
C ALA A 195 -4.69 0.77 14.70
N SER A 196 -5.20 -0.21 13.96
CA SER A 196 -5.29 -1.59 14.41
C SER A 196 -4.03 -2.33 14.00
N HIS A 197 -3.25 -2.84 14.95
CA HIS A 197 -2.11 -3.71 14.66
C HIS A 197 -2.60 -5.05 14.09
N ILE A 198 -1.87 -5.58 13.11
CA ILE A 198 -2.12 -6.93 12.55
C ILE A 198 -1.50 -7.98 13.47
N LYS A 199 -0.19 -7.91 13.67
CA LYS A 199 0.51 -8.60 14.77
C LYS A 199 0.45 -7.68 16.00
N PRO A 200 -0.19 -8.09 17.10
CA PRO A 200 -0.42 -7.23 18.25
C PRO A 200 0.85 -6.71 18.89
N TRP A 201 0.74 -5.51 19.50
CA TRP A 201 1.83 -4.80 20.15
C TRP A 201 2.68 -5.66 21.11
N ALA A 202 2.04 -6.56 21.86
CA ALA A 202 2.69 -7.43 22.83
C ALA A 202 3.62 -8.47 22.16
N ASP A 203 3.27 -8.89 20.96
CA ASP A 203 3.98 -9.92 20.18
C ASP A 203 4.98 -9.29 19.19
N SER A 204 4.98 -7.96 19.06
CA SER A 204 5.80 -7.21 18.11
C SER A 204 7.10 -6.64 18.70
N THR A 205 8.17 -6.60 17.89
CA THR A 205 9.38 -5.79 18.15
C THR A 205 9.08 -4.30 18.03
N ASP A 206 10.02 -3.43 18.45
CA ASP A 206 9.84 -1.97 18.30
C ASP A 206 9.75 -1.53 16.84
N GLU A 207 10.50 -2.19 15.95
CA GLU A 207 10.44 -1.99 14.51
C GLU A 207 9.06 -2.38 13.95
N GLU A 208 8.55 -3.58 14.33
CA GLU A 208 7.23 -4.06 13.93
C GLU A 208 6.08 -3.21 14.53
N ARG A 209 6.26 -2.67 15.75
CA ARG A 209 5.27 -1.82 16.43
C ARG A 209 5.02 -0.50 15.70
N LEU A 210 6.04 -0.01 14.99
CA LEU A 210 6.00 1.25 14.23
C LEU A 210 5.99 1.03 12.73
N ASN A 211 5.86 -0.23 12.28
CA ASN A 211 5.78 -0.58 10.87
C ASN A 211 4.34 -0.34 10.35
N PRO A 212 4.13 0.54 9.35
CA PRO A 212 2.81 0.71 8.72
C PRO A 212 2.26 -0.57 8.09
N GLU A 213 3.11 -1.47 7.60
CA GLU A 213 2.70 -2.75 7.00
C GLU A 213 2.09 -3.69 8.05
N ASN A 214 2.45 -3.52 9.33
CA ASN A 214 1.90 -4.27 10.47
C ASN A 214 0.61 -3.63 11.03
N ALA A 215 -0.06 -2.74 10.31
CA ALA A 215 -1.29 -2.15 10.81
C ALA A 215 -2.28 -1.70 9.71
N LEU A 216 -3.55 -1.63 10.09
CA LEU A 216 -4.65 -1.17 9.25
C LEU A 216 -5.35 0.03 9.89
N LEU A 217 -5.81 0.96 9.07
CA LEU A 217 -6.67 2.05 9.53
C LEU A 217 -8.14 1.62 9.49
N LEU A 218 -8.73 1.25 10.62
CA LEU A 218 -10.04 0.61 10.67
C LEU A 218 -11.11 1.50 11.30
N ALA A 219 -12.37 1.30 10.90
CA ALA A 219 -13.52 1.84 11.60
C ALA A 219 -13.72 1.09 12.94
N PRO A 220 -14.36 1.70 13.96
CA PRO A 220 -14.45 1.14 15.31
C PRO A 220 -14.95 -0.31 15.38
N GLN A 221 -15.97 -0.64 14.58
CA GLN A 221 -16.57 -1.96 14.54
C GLN A 221 -15.67 -2.99 13.88
N LEU A 222 -14.88 -2.58 12.89
CA LEU A 222 -13.97 -3.46 12.16
C LEU A 222 -12.70 -3.72 12.96
N ASP A 223 -12.17 -2.68 13.61
CA ASP A 223 -11.08 -2.77 14.58
C ASP A 223 -11.42 -3.78 15.69
N ALA A 224 -12.61 -3.65 16.30
CA ALA A 224 -13.05 -4.57 17.33
C ALA A 224 -13.21 -6.01 16.81
N ALA A 225 -13.82 -6.20 15.65
CA ALA A 225 -14.01 -7.53 15.06
C ALA A 225 -12.68 -8.18 14.65
N PHE A 226 -11.72 -7.38 14.17
CA PHE A 226 -10.40 -7.85 13.76
C PHE A 226 -9.57 -8.26 14.99
N ASP A 227 -9.49 -7.40 16.01
CA ASP A 227 -8.72 -7.66 17.24
C ASP A 227 -9.16 -8.93 17.99
N VAL A 228 -10.46 -9.22 17.99
CA VAL A 228 -10.99 -10.46 18.60
C VAL A 228 -10.98 -11.68 17.67
N GLY A 229 -10.47 -11.53 16.44
CA GLY A 229 -10.31 -12.62 15.48
C GLY A 229 -11.60 -13.06 14.78
N LEU A 230 -12.65 -12.21 14.74
CA LEU A 230 -13.89 -12.49 14.02
C LEU A 230 -13.77 -12.20 12.52
N ILE A 231 -12.84 -11.34 12.13
CA ILE A 231 -12.50 -11.06 10.74
C ILE A 231 -10.99 -11.07 10.54
N THR A 232 -10.57 -11.36 9.33
CA THR A 232 -9.18 -11.24 8.85
C THR A 232 -9.20 -10.97 7.34
N PHE A 233 -8.04 -10.89 6.72
CA PHE A 233 -7.92 -10.72 5.26
C PHE A 233 -6.97 -11.77 4.68
N ASP A 234 -7.24 -12.22 3.46
CA ASP A 234 -6.36 -13.13 2.71
C ASP A 234 -5.16 -12.37 2.11
N ALA A 235 -4.29 -13.08 1.37
CA ALA A 235 -3.09 -12.52 0.76
C ALA A 235 -3.38 -11.44 -0.32
N VAL A 236 -4.59 -11.41 -0.88
CA VAL A 236 -5.01 -10.39 -1.86
C VAL A 236 -5.95 -9.35 -1.25
N GLY A 237 -6.12 -9.37 0.07
CA GLY A 237 -6.89 -8.39 0.84
C GLY A 237 -8.40 -8.66 0.90
N ARG A 238 -8.89 -9.83 0.49
CA ARG A 238 -10.32 -10.17 0.61
C ARG A 238 -10.64 -10.51 2.05
N LEU A 239 -11.82 -10.08 2.51
CA LEU A 239 -12.29 -10.35 3.85
C LEU A 239 -12.55 -11.85 4.04
N GLU A 240 -11.97 -12.40 5.09
CA GLU A 240 -12.33 -13.71 5.63
C GLU A 240 -13.07 -13.49 6.96
N MET A 241 -14.26 -14.06 7.08
CA MET A 241 -15.07 -13.95 8.29
C MET A 241 -15.13 -15.28 9.03
N SER A 242 -15.00 -15.20 10.35
CA SER A 242 -15.20 -16.34 11.24
C SER A 242 -16.61 -16.93 11.05
N PRO A 243 -16.76 -18.26 11.04
CA PRO A 243 -18.07 -18.90 11.01
C PRO A 243 -18.93 -18.56 12.25
N ARG A 244 -18.31 -18.02 13.31
CA ARG A 244 -18.99 -17.57 14.53
C ARG A 244 -19.80 -16.29 14.35
N VAL A 245 -19.63 -15.57 13.25
CA VAL A 245 -20.41 -14.37 12.93
C VAL A 245 -21.63 -14.76 12.10
N SER A 246 -22.82 -14.61 12.69
CA SER A 246 -24.10 -14.92 12.05
C SER A 246 -24.32 -14.07 10.80
N THR A 247 -25.06 -14.57 9.82
CA THR A 247 -25.36 -13.82 8.58
C THR A 247 -25.98 -12.45 8.86
N GLU A 248 -26.83 -12.34 9.88
CA GLU A 248 -27.42 -11.05 10.26
C GLU A 248 -26.39 -10.09 10.85
N ASP A 249 -25.49 -10.57 11.72
CA ASP A 249 -24.41 -9.74 12.25
C ASP A 249 -23.44 -9.28 11.15
N ARG A 250 -23.16 -10.12 10.15
CA ARG A 250 -22.36 -9.72 8.97
C ARG A 250 -23.00 -8.53 8.27
N ARG A 251 -24.32 -8.60 8.06
CA ARG A 251 -25.11 -7.52 7.45
C ARG A 251 -25.10 -6.26 8.30
N LEU A 252 -25.27 -6.37 9.62
CA LEU A 252 -25.24 -5.23 10.56
C LEU A 252 -23.85 -4.57 10.66
N LEU A 253 -22.78 -5.35 10.48
CA LEU A 253 -21.42 -4.83 10.39
C LEU A 253 -21.12 -4.13 9.04
N GLY A 254 -22.03 -4.25 8.07
CA GLY A 254 -21.85 -3.73 6.71
C GLY A 254 -20.80 -4.52 5.93
N LEU A 255 -20.69 -5.82 6.20
CA LEU A 255 -19.72 -6.72 5.58
C LEU A 255 -20.43 -7.74 4.69
N ASP A 256 -19.88 -7.97 3.51
CA ASP A 256 -20.34 -8.97 2.56
C ASP A 256 -19.17 -9.75 1.96
N SER A 257 -19.46 -10.74 1.10
CA SER A 257 -18.44 -11.56 0.45
C SER A 257 -17.58 -10.81 -0.58
N ALA A 258 -17.99 -9.61 -1.00
CA ALA A 258 -17.22 -8.77 -1.91
C ALA A 258 -16.31 -7.78 -1.16
N THR A 259 -16.42 -7.72 0.17
CA THR A 259 -15.66 -6.81 1.00
C THR A 259 -14.16 -7.16 0.96
N ALA A 260 -13.34 -6.15 0.72
CA ALA A 260 -11.89 -6.27 0.65
C ALA A 260 -11.22 -4.99 1.15
N LEU A 261 -9.92 -5.05 1.37
CA LEU A 261 -9.08 -3.87 1.54
C LEU A 261 -9.11 -3.03 0.25
N ARG A 262 -9.23 -1.72 0.41
CA ARG A 262 -9.23 -0.74 -0.70
C ARG A 262 -7.89 -0.66 -1.40
N ILE A 263 -6.82 -1.08 -0.75
CA ILE A 263 -5.47 -1.17 -1.30
C ILE A 263 -5.05 -2.63 -1.06
N PRO A 264 -4.68 -3.39 -2.12
CA PRO A 264 -4.16 -4.74 -1.95
C PRO A 264 -2.91 -4.73 -1.05
N PRO A 265 -2.78 -5.71 -0.14
CA PRO A 265 -1.59 -5.84 0.70
C PRO A 265 -0.29 -5.89 -0.12
N SER A 266 0.79 -5.34 0.44
CA SER A 266 2.14 -5.68 0.02
C SER A 266 2.50 -7.11 0.45
N ASP A 267 3.63 -7.64 -0.02
CA ASP A 267 4.14 -8.94 0.45
C ASP A 267 4.40 -8.93 1.96
N GLU A 268 4.90 -7.81 2.50
CA GLU A 268 5.21 -7.66 3.93
C GLU A 268 3.92 -7.59 4.78
N GLN A 269 2.95 -6.78 4.39
CA GLN A 269 1.64 -6.75 5.06
C GLN A 269 0.92 -8.09 4.92
N GLY A 270 1.08 -8.78 3.78
CA GLY A 270 0.59 -10.14 3.56
C GLY A 270 1.17 -11.14 4.56
N ALA A 271 2.46 -11.01 4.91
CA ALA A 271 3.10 -11.84 5.93
C ALA A 271 2.54 -11.58 7.34
N PHE A 272 2.29 -10.31 7.71
CA PHE A 272 1.60 -10.00 8.97
C PHE A 272 0.17 -10.55 8.98
N LEU A 273 -0.57 -10.43 7.88
CA LEU A 273 -1.93 -10.98 7.77
C LEU A 273 -1.93 -12.51 7.88
N ALA A 274 -0.90 -13.18 7.33
CA ALA A 274 -0.71 -14.62 7.51
C ALA A 274 -0.51 -14.97 8.99
N TRP A 275 0.34 -14.21 9.69
CA TRP A 275 0.52 -14.37 11.13
C TRP A 275 -0.82 -14.21 11.89
N HIS A 276 -1.62 -13.20 11.54
CA HIS A 276 -2.92 -12.97 12.17
C HIS A 276 -3.90 -14.13 11.93
N ARG A 277 -3.95 -14.67 10.69
CA ARG A 277 -4.77 -15.86 10.36
C ARG A 277 -4.36 -17.08 11.19
N GLU A 278 -3.08 -17.27 11.43
CA GLU A 278 -2.56 -18.42 12.18
C GLU A 278 -2.75 -18.29 13.70
N HIS A 279 -2.62 -17.09 14.26
CA HIS A 279 -2.52 -16.90 15.72
C HIS A 279 -3.74 -16.25 16.37
N ARG A 280 -4.57 -15.54 15.60
CA ARG A 280 -5.68 -14.71 16.14
C ARG A 280 -7.04 -15.05 15.55
N PHE A 281 -7.09 -15.36 14.26
CA PHE A 281 -8.35 -15.64 13.57
C PHE A 281 -9.02 -16.89 14.12
N ARG A 282 -10.30 -16.77 14.49
CA ARG A 282 -11.07 -17.85 15.12
C ARG A 282 -11.87 -18.60 14.08
N VAL A 283 -11.41 -19.79 13.73
CA VAL A 283 -12.12 -20.69 12.82
C VAL A 283 -13.14 -21.60 13.51
N ASP A 284 -13.08 -21.73 14.84
CA ASP A 284 -13.98 -22.57 15.67
C ASP A 284 -14.62 -21.83 16.87
#